data_AF-A0A9X1KUM2-F1
#
_entry.id   AF-A0A9X1KUM2-F1
#
_cell.length_a   1.000
_cell.length_b   1.000
_cell.length_c   1.000
_cell.angle_alpha   90.00
_cell.angle_beta   90.00
_cell.angle_gamma   90.00
#
_symmetry.space_group_name_H-M   'P 1'
#
loop_
_entity.id
_entity.type
_entity.pdbx_description
1 polymer ?
#
loop_
_entity_poly.entity_id
_entity_poly.type
_entity_poly.pdbx_seq_one_letter_code
_entity_poly.pdbx_strand_id
1 'polypeptide(L)'
;MKKTLPIAAAILFMAAAFIAGCEDSGQKLDKAETSVVEATRDLEIAKSEIHAEIQLFRNENTGKLAVNNRSIAEIRTGIGKHDLAARSVYEKRINELDLTNRELQRRLDTYNDSLSVNWINFKDNFNSDMNNLRNALDNFFSAETKSNNQ
;
A
#
# COMPACT_ATOMS: atom_id res chain seq x y z
N MET A 1 -0.70 5.69 30.93
CA MET A 1 0.20 5.46 29.78
C MET A 1 -0.60 5.57 28.50
N LYS A 2 -0.11 6.44 27.59
CA LYS A 2 -0.46 6.66 26.17
C LYS A 2 -1.96 6.74 25.83
N LYS A 3 -2.51 7.96 25.93
CA LYS A 3 -3.81 8.34 25.36
C LYS A 3 -3.63 8.68 23.88
N THR A 4 -4.52 8.15 23.05
CA THR A 4 -4.65 8.42 21.61
C THR A 4 -5.65 9.56 21.33
N LEU A 5 -5.52 10.12 20.12
CA LEU A 5 -6.50 10.92 19.31
C LEU A 5 -6.62 12.43 19.62
N PRO A 6 -7.10 13.23 18.64
CA PRO A 6 -6.65 13.40 17.26
C PRO A 6 -6.33 14.88 16.96
N ILE A 7 -5.50 15.17 15.95
CA ILE A 7 -5.22 16.55 15.52
C ILE A 7 -6.50 17.12 14.91
N ALA A 8 -7.11 18.06 15.64
CA ALA A 8 -8.26 18.82 15.22
C ALA A 8 -7.91 19.70 14.01
N ALA A 9 -8.78 19.69 13.01
CA ALA A 9 -8.84 20.73 11.99
C ALA A 9 -9.12 22.07 12.69
N ALA A 10 -8.11 22.93 12.77
CA ALA A 10 -8.26 24.29 13.26
C ALA A 10 -8.28 25.25 12.06
N ILE A 11 -9.48 25.49 11.54
CA ILE A 11 -9.75 26.67 10.71
C ILE A 11 -9.79 27.85 11.69
N LEU A 12 -8.67 28.55 11.83
CA LEU A 12 -8.62 29.81 12.57
C LEU A 12 -8.86 30.97 11.59
N PHE A 13 -10.15 31.28 11.40
CA PHE A 13 -10.58 32.56 10.86
C PHE A 13 -10.50 33.58 12.00
N MET A 14 -9.35 34.26 12.16
CA MET A 14 -9.25 35.42 13.04
C MET A 14 -9.43 36.69 12.23
N ALA A 15 -10.67 37.19 12.21
CA ALA A 15 -10.97 38.57 11.90
C ALA A 15 -10.89 39.39 13.19
N ALA A 16 -9.89 40.25 13.30
CA ALA A 16 -9.89 41.38 14.23
C ALA A 16 -9.37 42.61 13.48
N ALA A 17 -10.27 43.54 13.18
CA ALA A 17 -9.96 44.89 12.73
C ALA A 17 -9.41 45.72 13.91
N PHE A 18 -8.45 46.62 13.67
CA PHE A 18 -8.54 48.07 13.91
C PHE A 18 -7.14 48.75 13.74
N ILE A 19 -6.99 49.43 12.59
CA ILE A 19 -6.38 50.75 12.32
C ILE A 19 -5.09 51.19 13.06
N ALA A 20 -3.96 51.15 12.34
CA ALA A 20 -2.97 52.24 12.25
C ALA A 20 -1.96 51.90 11.12
N GLY A 21 -1.99 52.66 10.02
CA GLY A 21 -1.07 52.50 8.88
C GLY A 21 -1.75 51.95 7.63
N CYS A 22 -2.28 52.85 6.81
CA CYS A 22 -2.89 52.56 5.52
C CYS A 22 -1.83 52.67 4.42
N GLU A 23 -0.95 51.68 4.35
CA GLU A 23 -0.10 51.35 3.20
C GLU A 23 0.17 49.84 3.37
N ASP A 24 0.08 49.05 2.30
CA ASP A 24 0.35 47.59 2.31
C ASP A 24 -0.83 46.61 2.55
N SER A 25 -2.10 47.00 2.37
CA SER A 25 -3.22 46.03 2.34
C SER A 25 -3.30 45.27 1.00
N GLY A 26 -3.05 45.95 -0.12
CA GLY A 26 -3.01 45.35 -1.46
C GLY A 26 -1.84 44.39 -1.66
N GLN A 27 -0.64 44.75 -1.20
CA GLN A 27 0.54 43.89 -1.33
C GLN A 27 0.43 42.59 -0.49
N LYS A 28 -0.27 42.64 0.65
CA LYS A 28 -0.54 41.44 1.47
C LYS A 28 -1.61 40.54 0.84
N LEU A 29 -2.61 41.12 0.17
CA LEU A 29 -3.61 40.37 -0.58
C LEU A 29 -2.99 39.67 -1.80
N ASP A 30 -2.16 40.38 -2.57
CA ASP A 30 -1.45 39.81 -3.73
C ASP A 30 -0.48 38.69 -3.33
N LYS A 31 0.25 38.85 -2.20
CA LYS A 31 1.13 37.81 -1.66
C LYS A 31 0.36 36.58 -1.19
N ALA A 32 -0.79 36.77 -0.56
CA ALA A 32 -1.65 35.66 -0.12
C ALA A 32 -2.25 34.91 -1.33
N GLU A 33 -2.72 35.63 -2.34
CA GLU A 33 -3.25 35.03 -3.59
C GLU A 33 -2.16 34.24 -4.33
N THR A 34 -0.96 34.82 -4.48
CA THR A 34 0.20 34.14 -5.09
C THR A 34 0.56 32.86 -4.33
N SER A 35 0.62 32.92 -2.99
CA SER A 35 0.94 31.75 -2.16
C SER A 35 -0.10 30.63 -2.28
N VAL A 36 -1.39 30.97 -2.39
CA VAL A 36 -2.46 29.96 -2.60
C VAL A 36 -2.35 29.32 -3.98
N VAL A 37 -2.04 30.11 -5.02
CA VAL A 37 -1.85 29.60 -6.40
C VAL A 37 -0.63 28.68 -6.47
N GLU A 38 0.49 29.05 -5.87
CA GLU A 38 1.68 28.21 -5.79
C GLU A 38 1.41 26.90 -5.03
N ALA A 39 0.81 26.98 -3.84
CA ALA A 39 0.43 25.79 -3.07
C ALA A 39 -0.53 24.87 -3.83
N THR A 40 -1.45 25.43 -4.61
CA THR A 40 -2.37 24.65 -5.45
C THR A 40 -1.63 23.95 -6.59
N ARG A 41 -0.68 24.63 -7.23
CA ARG A 41 0.17 24.06 -8.28
C ARG A 41 1.04 22.93 -7.74
N ASP A 42 1.70 23.15 -6.61
CA ASP A 42 2.56 22.15 -5.98
C ASP A 42 1.77 20.91 -5.56
N LEU A 43 0.55 21.10 -5.06
CA LEU A 43 -0.37 20.01 -4.74
C LEU A 43 -0.74 19.19 -5.99
N GLU A 44 -1.00 19.84 -7.11
CA GLU A 44 -1.36 19.15 -8.36
C GLU A 44 -0.18 18.38 -8.96
N ILE A 45 1.03 18.97 -8.92
CA ILE A 45 2.27 18.28 -9.33
C ILE A 45 2.49 17.03 -8.46
N ALA A 46 2.41 17.17 -7.14
CA ALA A 46 2.59 16.05 -6.22
C ALA A 46 1.57 14.92 -6.45
N LYS A 47 0.31 15.26 -6.74
CA LYS A 47 -0.72 14.28 -7.11
C LYS A 47 -0.39 13.55 -8.41
N SER A 48 0.07 14.28 -9.42
CA SER A 48 0.47 13.71 -10.72
C SER A 48 1.63 12.72 -10.57
N GLU A 49 2.66 13.07 -9.79
CA GLU A 49 3.80 12.21 -9.51
C GLU A 49 3.38 10.92 -8.78
N ILE A 50 2.55 11.03 -7.74
CA ILE A 50 2.02 9.87 -7.01
C ILE A 50 1.19 8.99 -7.94
N HIS A 51 0.37 9.59 -8.81
CA HIS A 51 -0.42 8.82 -9.77
C HIS A 51 0.48 8.01 -10.71
N ALA A 52 1.53 8.62 -11.26
CA ALA A 52 2.51 7.92 -12.09
C ALA A 52 3.21 6.78 -11.34
N GLU A 53 3.59 7.00 -10.07
CA GLU A 53 4.20 5.97 -9.24
C GLU A 53 3.25 4.79 -8.97
N ILE A 54 1.97 5.07 -8.71
CA ILE A 54 0.94 4.03 -8.53
C ILE A 54 0.81 3.18 -9.80
N GLN A 55 0.79 3.79 -10.99
CA GLN A 55 0.70 3.04 -12.25
C GLN A 55 1.92 2.16 -12.48
N LEU A 56 3.12 2.69 -12.24
CA LEU A 56 4.35 1.91 -12.34
C LEU A 56 4.34 0.72 -11.37
N PHE A 57 3.97 0.97 -10.11
CA PHE A 57 3.88 -0.07 -9.09
C PHE A 57 2.85 -1.15 -9.44
N ARG A 58 1.70 -0.78 -10.02
CA ARG A 58 0.70 -1.74 -10.52
C ARG A 58 1.28 -2.66 -11.59
N ASN A 59 1.98 -2.08 -12.58
CA ASN A 59 2.58 -2.85 -13.66
C ASN A 59 3.63 -3.83 -13.13
N GLU A 60 4.53 -3.37 -12.25
CA GLU A 60 5.57 -4.21 -11.66
C GLU A 60 5.00 -5.36 -10.84
N ASN A 61 4.00 -5.08 -10.01
CA ASN A 61 3.46 -6.08 -9.09
C ASN A 61 2.45 -7.03 -9.74
N THR A 62 1.81 -6.64 -10.84
CA THR A 62 1.02 -7.57 -11.67
C THR A 62 1.89 -8.71 -12.20
N GLY A 63 3.13 -8.40 -12.63
CA GLY A 63 4.10 -9.42 -13.04
C GLY A 63 4.45 -10.39 -11.91
N LYS A 64 4.71 -9.88 -10.70
CA LYS A 64 5.01 -10.70 -9.52
C LYS A 64 3.83 -11.60 -9.11
N LEU A 65 2.61 -11.06 -9.14
CA LEU A 65 1.38 -11.81 -8.87
C LEU A 65 1.15 -12.95 -9.89
N ALA A 66 1.45 -12.72 -11.17
CA ALA A 66 1.39 -13.75 -12.20
C ALA A 66 2.42 -14.87 -11.97
N VAL A 67 3.62 -14.53 -11.50
CA VAL A 67 4.64 -15.51 -11.11
C VAL A 67 4.15 -16.34 -9.91
N ASN A 68 3.55 -15.72 -8.89
CA ASN A 68 2.97 -16.44 -7.76
C ASN A 68 1.84 -17.40 -8.19
N ASN A 69 0.95 -16.97 -9.10
CA ASN A 69 -0.09 -17.84 -9.66
C ASN A 69 0.50 -19.09 -10.33
N ARG A 70 1.61 -18.94 -11.06
CA ARG A 70 2.31 -20.08 -11.66
C ARG A 70 2.87 -21.01 -10.58
N SER A 71 3.55 -20.47 -9.58
CA SER A 71 4.08 -21.27 -8.46
C SER A 71 2.96 -22.01 -7.71
N ILE A 72 1.80 -21.38 -7.50
CA ILE A 72 0.62 -22.03 -6.89
C ILE A 72 0.15 -23.23 -7.73
N ALA A 73 0.06 -23.08 -9.05
CA ALA A 73 -0.34 -24.17 -9.95
C ALA A 73 0.67 -25.33 -9.95
N GLU A 74 1.96 -25.03 -9.94
CA GLU A 74 3.04 -26.01 -9.84
C GLU A 74 2.97 -26.76 -8.50
N ILE A 75 2.79 -26.05 -7.38
CA ILE A 75 2.64 -26.65 -6.05
C ILE A 75 1.42 -27.57 -6.00
N ARG A 76 0.25 -27.12 -6.51
CA ARG A 76 -0.97 -27.96 -6.59
C ARG A 76 -0.73 -29.27 -7.35
N THR A 77 0.05 -29.23 -8.42
CA THR A 77 0.46 -30.43 -9.16
C THR A 77 1.39 -31.31 -8.33
N GLY A 78 2.34 -30.70 -7.61
CA GLY A 78 3.28 -31.41 -6.72
C GLY A 78 2.59 -32.13 -5.57
N ILE A 79 1.57 -31.52 -4.97
CA ILE A 79 0.77 -32.08 -3.86
C ILE A 79 0.19 -33.46 -4.20
N GLY A 80 -0.20 -33.70 -5.45
CA GLY A 80 -0.74 -34.99 -5.89
C GLY A 80 0.22 -36.18 -5.76
N LYS A 81 1.53 -35.92 -5.59
CA LYS A 81 2.58 -36.93 -5.43
C LYS A 81 2.73 -37.44 -3.99
N HIS A 82 2.08 -36.81 -3.03
CA HIS A 82 2.14 -37.16 -1.61
C HIS A 82 0.98 -38.07 -1.20
N ASP A 83 1.12 -38.74 -0.06
CA ASP A 83 0.07 -39.56 0.55
C ASP A 83 -1.15 -38.72 0.97
N LEU A 84 -2.26 -39.40 1.31
CA LEU A 84 -3.54 -38.73 1.62
C LEU A 84 -3.46 -37.80 2.83
N ALA A 85 -2.67 -38.14 3.85
CA ALA A 85 -2.58 -37.34 5.07
C ALA A 85 -1.80 -36.05 4.80
N ALA A 86 -0.62 -36.15 4.19
CA ALA A 86 0.19 -35.01 3.79
C ALA A 86 -0.54 -34.13 2.76
N ARG A 87 -1.25 -34.75 1.81
CA ARG A 87 -2.04 -34.04 0.80
C ARG A 87 -3.08 -33.13 1.43
N SER A 88 -3.87 -33.60 2.39
CA SER A 88 -4.89 -32.78 3.04
C SER A 88 -4.30 -31.54 3.73
N VAL A 89 -3.14 -31.69 4.36
CA VAL A 89 -2.42 -30.58 5.02
C VAL A 89 -1.94 -29.56 3.99
N TYR A 90 -1.31 -30.03 2.91
CA TYR A 90 -0.82 -29.15 1.86
C TYR A 90 -1.95 -28.46 1.09
N GLU A 91 -3.05 -29.14 0.80
CA GLU A 91 -4.21 -28.56 0.12
C GLU A 91 -4.77 -27.37 0.91
N LYS A 92 -4.89 -27.52 2.23
CA LYS A 92 -5.30 -26.41 3.10
C LYS A 92 -4.33 -25.24 3.00
N ARG A 93 -3.02 -25.51 3.17
CA ARG A 93 -2.00 -24.45 3.14
C ARG A 93 -1.92 -23.74 1.79
N ILE A 94 -1.95 -24.46 0.67
CA ILE A 94 -1.87 -23.82 -0.66
C ILE A 94 -3.12 -22.98 -0.94
N ASN A 95 -4.28 -23.36 -0.43
CA ASN A 95 -5.50 -22.57 -0.55
C ASN A 95 -5.44 -21.28 0.27
N GLU A 96 -4.85 -21.30 1.46
CA GLU A 96 -4.59 -20.09 2.25
C GLU A 96 -3.63 -19.13 1.51
N LEU A 97 -2.54 -19.64 0.92
CA LEU A 97 -1.61 -18.82 0.15
C LEU A 97 -2.25 -18.26 -1.14
N ASP A 98 -3.11 -19.02 -1.80
CA ASP A 98 -3.88 -18.58 -2.98
C ASP A 98 -4.89 -17.48 -2.62
N LEU A 99 -5.55 -17.57 -1.46
CA LEU A 99 -6.39 -16.49 -0.94
C LEU A 99 -5.58 -15.21 -0.70
N THR A 100 -4.41 -15.31 -0.08
CA THR A 100 -3.51 -14.16 0.11
C THR A 100 -3.07 -13.53 -1.22
N ASN A 101 -2.74 -14.35 -2.24
CA ASN A 101 -2.38 -13.83 -3.57
C ASN A 101 -3.54 -13.06 -4.23
N ARG A 102 -4.77 -13.59 -4.13
CA ARG A 102 -5.98 -12.91 -4.64
C ARG A 102 -6.26 -11.61 -3.89
N GLU A 103 -6.05 -11.59 -2.58
CA GLU A 103 -6.25 -10.38 -1.78
C GLU A 103 -5.22 -9.30 -2.13
N LEU A 104 -3.96 -9.67 -2.36
CA LEU A 104 -2.94 -8.77 -2.89
C LEU A 104 -3.34 -8.20 -4.25
N GLN A 105 -3.79 -9.04 -5.18
CA GLN A 105 -4.31 -8.58 -6.48
C GLN A 105 -5.46 -7.57 -6.28
N ARG A 106 -6.44 -7.91 -5.44
CA ARG A 106 -7.58 -7.01 -5.15
C ARG A 106 -7.12 -5.68 -4.57
N ARG A 107 -6.19 -5.68 -3.62
CA ARG A 107 -5.62 -4.46 -3.02
C ARG A 107 -4.90 -3.62 -4.06
N LEU A 108 -4.11 -4.25 -4.94
CA LEU A 108 -3.44 -3.57 -6.04
C LEU A 108 -4.44 -2.92 -6.97
N ASP A 109 -5.49 -3.65 -7.36
CA ASP A 109 -6.49 -3.21 -8.32
C ASP A 109 -7.34 -2.06 -7.78
N THR A 110 -7.69 -2.11 -6.49
CA THR A 110 -8.64 -1.18 -5.87
C THR A 110 -8.01 0.07 -5.25
N TYR A 111 -6.67 0.15 -5.17
CA TYR A 111 -6.00 1.30 -4.57
C TYR A 111 -6.16 2.59 -5.39
N ASN A 112 -6.80 3.61 -4.84
CA ASN A 112 -7.17 4.84 -5.56
C ASN A 112 -6.85 6.14 -4.78
N ASP A 113 -6.18 6.04 -3.64
CA ASP A 113 -5.79 7.21 -2.85
C ASP A 113 -4.52 7.85 -3.44
N SER A 114 -4.52 9.18 -3.55
CA SER A 114 -3.38 9.97 -4.06
C SER A 114 -2.67 10.75 -2.96
N LEU A 115 -3.00 10.53 -1.68
CA LEU A 115 -2.30 11.13 -0.54
C LEU A 115 -0.97 10.40 -0.29
N SER A 116 0.12 11.16 -0.32
CA SER A 116 1.51 10.64 -0.18
C SER A 116 1.70 9.70 1.01
N VAL A 117 1.17 10.05 2.19
CA VAL A 117 1.30 9.23 3.41
C VAL A 117 0.60 7.88 3.29
N ASN A 118 -0.59 7.86 2.68
CA ASN A 118 -1.35 6.62 2.50
C ASN A 118 -0.71 5.73 1.43
N TRP A 119 -0.09 6.35 0.43
CA TRP A 119 0.67 5.65 -0.59
C TRP A 119 1.91 4.94 -0.05
N ILE A 120 2.72 5.62 0.76
CA ILE A 120 3.90 5.01 1.38
C ILE A 120 3.48 3.82 2.25
N ASN A 121 2.49 4.00 3.12
CA ASN A 121 1.99 2.92 3.98
C ASN A 121 1.42 1.75 3.17
N PHE A 122 0.70 2.03 2.09
CA PHE A 122 0.18 0.99 1.20
C PHE A 122 1.32 0.18 0.58
N LYS A 123 2.31 0.86 0.00
CA LYS A 123 3.46 0.26 -0.69
C LYS A 123 4.25 -0.64 0.26
N ASP A 124 4.55 -0.16 1.46
CA ASP A 124 5.33 -0.92 2.45
C ASP A 124 4.61 -2.19 2.90
N ASN A 125 3.33 -2.07 3.25
CA ASN A 125 2.52 -3.23 3.65
C ASN A 125 2.36 -4.22 2.49
N PHE A 126 2.08 -3.73 1.28
CA PHE A 126 1.95 -4.57 0.10
C PHE A 126 3.23 -5.35 -0.18
N ASN A 127 4.39 -4.68 -0.17
CA ASN A 127 5.67 -5.32 -0.42
C ASN A 127 6.03 -6.35 0.65
N SER A 128 5.75 -6.05 1.92
CA SER A 128 5.93 -7.00 3.03
C SER A 128 5.11 -8.27 2.81
N ASP A 129 3.81 -8.11 2.53
CA ASP A 129 2.90 -9.24 2.31
C ASP A 129 3.29 -10.05 1.06
N MET A 130 3.69 -9.37 -0.02
CA MET A 130 4.17 -10.00 -1.25
C MET A 130 5.43 -10.83 -1.01
N ASN A 131 6.39 -10.30 -0.25
CA ASN A 131 7.64 -11.00 0.08
C ASN A 131 7.36 -12.22 0.97
N ASN A 132 6.48 -12.07 1.96
CA ASN A 132 6.07 -13.16 2.84
C ASN A 132 5.39 -14.28 2.05
N LEU A 133 4.46 -13.93 1.15
CA LEU A 133 3.81 -14.89 0.27
C LEU A 133 4.84 -15.59 -0.63
N ARG A 134 5.74 -14.84 -1.27
CA ARG A 134 6.77 -15.42 -2.14
C ARG A 134 7.64 -16.42 -1.39
N ASN A 135 8.12 -16.04 -0.20
CA ASN A 135 8.91 -16.91 0.65
C ASN A 135 8.14 -18.18 1.08
N ALA A 136 6.84 -18.05 1.37
CA ALA A 136 6.01 -19.18 1.75
C ALA A 136 5.77 -20.15 0.58
N LEU A 137 5.67 -19.65 -0.66
CA LEU A 137 5.58 -20.44 -1.88
C LEU A 137 6.91 -21.13 -2.20
N ASP A 138 8.03 -20.41 -2.14
CA ASP A 138 9.37 -20.96 -2.41
C ASP A 138 9.76 -22.06 -1.41
N ASN A 139 9.31 -21.94 -0.16
CA ASN A 139 9.57 -22.91 0.90
C ASN A 139 8.37 -23.84 1.19
N PHE A 140 7.49 -24.05 0.21
CA PHE A 140 6.22 -24.74 0.45
C PHE A 140 6.43 -26.17 1.00
N PHE A 141 7.22 -27.00 0.34
CA PHE A 141 7.48 -28.37 0.80
C PHE A 141 8.58 -28.46 1.88
N SER A 142 9.38 -27.41 2.05
CA SER A 142 10.48 -27.38 3.01
C SER A 142 10.05 -27.25 4.47
N ALA A 143 8.79 -26.90 4.75
CA ALA A 143 8.29 -26.75 6.12
C ALA A 143 8.19 -28.07 6.90
N GLU A 144 8.28 -29.24 6.23
CA GLU A 144 8.16 -30.55 6.87
C GLU A 144 9.49 -31.19 7.30
N THR A 145 10.64 -30.75 6.78
CA THR A 145 11.93 -31.36 7.13
C THR A 145 12.41 -31.05 8.55
N LYS A 146 11.77 -30.11 9.26
CA LYS A 146 12.12 -29.76 10.65
C LYS A 146 11.25 -30.46 11.72
N SER A 147 10.10 -31.03 11.37
CA SER A 147 9.20 -31.65 12.36
C SER A 147 9.45 -33.15 12.57
N ASN A 148 10.09 -33.84 11.64
CA ASN A 148 10.29 -35.30 11.71
C ASN A 148 11.65 -35.72 12.29
N ASN A 149 12.43 -34.78 12.85
CA ASN A 149 13.76 -35.01 13.44
C ASN A 149 13.85 -34.61 14.94
N GLN A 150 12.73 -34.56 15.66
CA GLN A 150 12.71 -34.41 17.13
C GLN A 150 12.01 -35.59 17.80
#